data_AF-A0A821L7Y3-F1
#
_entry.id   AF-A0A821L7Y3-F1
#
_cell.length_a   1.000
_cell.length_b   1.000
_cell.length_c   1.000
_cell.angle_alpha   90.00
_cell.angle_beta   90.00
_cell.angle_gamma   90.00
#
_symmetry.space_group_name_H-M   'P 1'
#
loop_
_entity.id
_entity.type
_entity.pdbx_description
1 polymer ?
#
loop_
_entity_poly.entity_id
_entity_poly.type
_entity_poly.pdbx_seq_one_letter_code
_entity_poly.pdbx_strand_id
1 'polypeptide(L)'
;MIHILEQQTPIWPPGTVHSYQPYTYGSLAGELVRRVDPQKRTFGQIVHDEIANKIDIEFYVGLPSEQQYRVSQHVLDLNVKIILTGSMLTPFNFLNEPRTHRAEIPAVNGITNARSLAKLYASLIIDVDNGKHKRLIDEEIIQKATKPNTP
;
A
#
# COMPACT_ATOMS: atom_id res chain seq x y z
N MET A 1 -8.89 9.99 -10.15
CA MET A 1 -7.86 10.57 -9.26
C MET A 1 -6.67 11.10 -10.06
N ILE A 2 -5.92 10.26 -10.79
CA ILE A 2 -4.70 10.65 -11.51
C ILE A 2 -4.86 11.90 -12.40
N HIS A 3 -5.86 11.92 -13.27
CA HIS A 3 -6.07 13.06 -14.17
C HIS A 3 -6.24 14.41 -13.45
N ILE A 4 -6.85 14.40 -12.26
CA ILE A 4 -7.02 15.59 -11.42
C ILE A 4 -5.66 16.00 -10.83
N LEU A 5 -4.89 15.03 -10.33
CA LEU A 5 -3.56 15.29 -9.75
C LEU A 5 -2.56 15.81 -10.78
N GLU A 6 -2.62 15.33 -12.03
CA GLU A 6 -1.75 15.79 -13.12
C GLU A 6 -1.96 17.28 -13.47
N GLN A 7 -3.18 17.79 -13.25
CA GLN A 7 -3.54 19.19 -13.52
C GLN A 7 -3.37 20.10 -12.30
N GLN A 8 -3.12 19.53 -11.13
CA GLN A 8 -3.05 20.29 -9.89
C GLN A 8 -1.72 21.04 -9.79
N THR A 9 -1.79 22.34 -9.53
CA THR A 9 -0.61 23.12 -9.14
C THR A 9 -0.14 22.67 -7.74
N PRO A 10 1.14 22.32 -7.55
CA PRO A 10 1.68 22.00 -6.23
C PRO A 10 1.43 23.14 -5.23
N ILE A 11 1.00 22.80 -4.01
CA ILE A 11 0.73 23.79 -2.93
C ILE A 11 2.04 24.51 -2.52
N TRP A 12 3.17 23.80 -2.58
CA TRP A 12 4.51 24.33 -2.35
C TRP A 12 5.41 24.01 -3.54
N PRO A 13 6.46 24.80 -3.79
CA PRO A 13 7.47 24.43 -4.78
C PRO A 13 8.04 23.02 -4.51
N PRO A 14 8.17 22.15 -5.54
CA PRO A 14 8.76 20.84 -5.35
C PRO A 14 10.17 20.91 -4.73
N GLY A 15 10.41 20.09 -3.71
CA GLY A 15 11.69 20.04 -3.00
C GLY A 15 11.83 20.99 -1.81
N THR A 16 10.84 21.87 -1.53
CA THR A 16 10.95 22.82 -0.41
C THR A 16 10.24 22.39 0.87
N VAL A 17 9.19 21.56 0.76
CA VAL A 17 8.40 21.08 1.92
C VAL A 17 8.09 19.60 1.73
N HIS A 18 8.25 18.82 2.79
CA HIS A 18 7.73 17.46 2.88
C HIS A 18 6.40 17.46 3.64
N SER A 19 5.35 16.91 3.04
CA SER A 19 4.02 16.79 3.65
C SER A 19 3.46 15.40 3.39
N TYR A 20 2.91 14.78 4.44
CA TYR A 20 2.29 13.47 4.33
C TYR A 20 1.03 13.53 3.47
N GLN A 21 0.99 12.71 2.41
CA GLN A 21 -0.12 12.62 1.47
C GLN A 21 -0.88 11.29 1.65
N PRO A 22 -1.85 11.21 2.58
CA PRO A 22 -2.45 9.94 3.02
C PRO A 22 -3.18 9.16 1.92
N TYR A 23 -3.65 9.85 0.86
CA TYR A 23 -4.41 9.22 -0.24
C TYR A 23 -3.67 9.31 -1.57
N THR A 24 -3.17 10.49 -1.91
CA THR A 24 -2.66 10.80 -3.27
C THR A 24 -1.30 10.19 -3.54
N TYR A 25 -0.47 9.95 -2.51
CA TYR A 25 0.82 9.28 -2.67
C TYR A 25 0.67 7.90 -3.34
N GLY A 26 -0.26 7.07 -2.85
CA GLY A 26 -0.47 5.73 -3.39
C GLY A 26 -1.01 5.73 -4.81
N SER A 27 -1.80 6.74 -5.19
CA SER A 27 -2.21 6.92 -6.59
C SER A 27 -1.03 7.27 -7.49
N LEU A 28 -0.20 8.23 -7.10
CA LEU A 28 0.96 8.64 -7.87
C LEU A 28 1.96 7.48 -8.03
N ALA A 29 2.28 6.79 -6.94
CA ALA A 29 3.17 5.63 -6.96
C ALA A 29 2.58 4.47 -7.79
N GLY A 30 1.29 4.17 -7.61
CA GLY A 30 0.61 3.10 -8.36
C GLY A 30 0.55 3.37 -9.86
N GLU A 31 0.30 4.62 -10.25
CA GLU A 31 0.31 5.01 -11.67
C GLU A 31 1.71 4.95 -12.27
N LEU A 32 2.76 5.33 -11.52
CA LEU A 32 4.14 5.17 -11.98
C LEU A 32 4.44 3.69 -12.27
N VAL A 33 4.12 2.80 -11.32
CA VAL A 33 4.29 1.35 -11.48
C VAL A 33 3.55 0.84 -12.72
N ARG A 34 2.27 1.19 -12.88
CA ARG A 34 1.46 0.81 -14.04
C ARG A 34 2.04 1.33 -15.37
N ARG A 35 2.60 2.55 -15.37
CA ARG A 35 3.21 3.14 -16.58
C ARG A 35 4.52 2.47 -16.96
N VAL A 36 5.35 2.05 -16.00
CA VAL A 36 6.63 1.39 -16.29
C VAL A 36 6.49 -0.11 -16.55
N ASP A 37 5.42 -0.75 -16.05
CA ASP A 37 5.14 -2.16 -16.34
C ASP A 37 4.82 -2.35 -17.84
N PRO A 38 5.53 -3.24 -18.56
CA PRO A 38 5.27 -3.49 -19.97
C PRO A 38 3.86 -4.01 -20.26
N GLN A 39 3.29 -4.79 -19.33
CA GLN A 39 1.95 -5.37 -19.45
C GLN A 39 0.84 -4.41 -19.01
N LYS A 40 1.20 -3.22 -18.49
CA LYS A 40 0.26 -2.22 -17.94
C LYS A 40 -0.65 -2.79 -16.85
N ARG A 41 -0.16 -3.79 -16.11
CA ARG A 41 -0.87 -4.41 -14.98
C ARG A 41 -1.23 -3.37 -13.94
N THR A 42 -2.34 -3.59 -13.26
CA THR A 42 -2.74 -2.75 -12.13
C THR A 42 -1.75 -2.89 -10.98
N PHE A 43 -1.79 -1.95 -10.02
CA PHE A 43 -0.89 -2.01 -8.88
C PHE A 43 -1.17 -3.27 -8.04
N GLY A 44 -2.45 -3.62 -7.84
CA GLY A 44 -2.86 -4.84 -7.16
C GLY A 44 -2.34 -6.11 -7.82
N GLN A 45 -2.38 -6.18 -9.16
CA GLN A 45 -1.82 -7.30 -9.92
C GLN A 45 -0.30 -7.41 -9.74
N ILE A 46 0.44 -6.29 -9.77
CA ILE A 46 1.88 -6.29 -9.51
C ILE A 46 2.17 -6.79 -8.09
N VAL A 47 1.44 -6.29 -7.08
CA VAL A 47 1.59 -6.75 -5.70
C VAL A 47 1.31 -8.24 -5.58
N HIS A 48 0.28 -8.74 -6.24
CA HIS A 48 -0.06 -10.16 -6.21
C HIS A 48 1.01 -11.03 -6.89
N ASP A 49 1.38 -10.71 -8.13
CA ASP A 49 2.23 -11.56 -8.96
C ASP A 49 3.72 -11.43 -8.61
N GLU A 50 4.19 -10.21 -8.35
CA GLU A 50 5.61 -9.93 -8.16
C GLU A 50 6.05 -9.98 -6.70
N ILE A 51 5.09 -9.97 -5.76
CA ILE A 51 5.36 -10.00 -4.32
C ILE A 51 4.63 -11.16 -3.66
N ALA A 52 3.30 -11.13 -3.58
CA ALA A 52 2.53 -12.05 -2.75
C ALA A 52 2.75 -13.52 -3.14
N ASN A 53 2.70 -13.83 -4.43
CA ASN A 53 2.90 -15.19 -4.93
C ASN A 53 4.36 -15.66 -4.84
N LYS A 54 5.34 -14.75 -5.00
CA LYS A 54 6.76 -15.13 -4.98
C LYS A 54 7.24 -15.62 -3.63
N ILE A 55 6.64 -15.10 -2.57
CA ILE A 55 6.99 -15.43 -1.19
C ILE A 55 5.83 -16.05 -0.44
N ASP A 56 4.78 -16.51 -1.12
CA ASP A 56 3.65 -17.24 -0.54
C ASP A 56 3.08 -16.53 0.72
N ILE A 57 2.52 -15.33 0.50
CA ILE A 57 1.88 -14.50 1.54
C ILE A 57 0.49 -14.04 1.12
N GLU A 58 -0.31 -13.65 2.11
CA GLU A 58 -1.63 -13.08 1.91
C GLU A 58 -1.55 -11.56 2.02
N PHE A 59 -1.41 -10.88 0.89
CA PHE A 59 -1.39 -9.43 0.83
C PHE A 59 -2.16 -8.97 -0.40
N TYR A 60 -3.25 -8.24 -0.18
CA TYR A 60 -4.18 -7.85 -1.23
C TYR A 60 -4.28 -6.34 -1.31
N VAL A 61 -4.12 -5.81 -2.53
CA VAL A 61 -4.60 -4.48 -2.91
C VAL A 61 -5.62 -4.74 -4.02
N GLY A 62 -6.90 -4.60 -3.69
CA GLY A 62 -7.98 -5.20 -4.48
C GLY A 62 -8.21 -6.67 -4.09
N LEU A 63 -9.01 -6.89 -3.04
CA LEU A 63 -9.33 -8.22 -2.51
C LEU A 63 -10.24 -9.00 -3.47
N PRO A 64 -9.90 -10.26 -3.83
CA PRO A 64 -10.81 -11.15 -4.54
C PRO A 64 -12.10 -11.38 -3.75
N SER A 65 -13.24 -11.44 -4.46
CA SER A 65 -14.56 -11.57 -3.81
C SER A 65 -14.69 -12.83 -2.96
N GLU A 66 -13.99 -13.89 -3.36
CA GLU A 66 -13.91 -15.19 -2.72
C GLU A 66 -13.21 -15.12 -1.36
N GLN A 67 -12.38 -14.10 -1.10
CA GLN A 67 -11.67 -13.93 0.18
C GLN A 67 -12.42 -13.03 1.16
N GLN A 68 -13.54 -12.42 0.75
CA GLN A 68 -14.29 -11.46 1.56
C GLN A 68 -14.73 -12.02 2.92
N TYR A 69 -15.03 -13.33 3.00
CA TYR A 69 -15.47 -13.99 4.24
C TYR A 69 -14.40 -14.05 5.33
N ARG A 70 -13.13 -13.80 4.99
CA ARG A 70 -11.98 -13.85 5.91
C ARG A 70 -11.59 -12.49 6.46
N VAL A 71 -12.19 -11.41 5.94
CA VAL A 71 -11.86 -10.05 6.37
C VAL A 71 -12.50 -9.79 7.74
N SER A 72 -11.65 -9.58 8.74
CA SER A 72 -12.09 -9.12 10.04
C SER A 72 -12.63 -7.69 9.96
N GLN A 73 -13.69 -7.40 10.69
CA GLN A 73 -14.18 -6.03 10.82
C GLN A 73 -13.17 -5.18 11.60
N HIS A 74 -12.81 -4.04 11.02
CA HIS A 74 -12.13 -2.98 11.76
C HIS A 74 -13.10 -2.43 12.81
N VAL A 75 -12.79 -2.67 14.08
CA VAL A 75 -13.48 -2.07 15.22
C VAL A 75 -12.64 -0.88 15.67
N LEU A 76 -13.18 0.32 15.51
CA LEU A 76 -12.52 1.54 15.97
C LEU A 76 -12.95 1.82 17.41
N ASP A 77 -12.13 1.44 18.39
CA ASP A 77 -12.33 1.81 19.80
C ASP A 77 -11.68 3.17 20.08
N LEU A 78 -12.47 4.24 19.99
CA LEU A 78 -12.04 5.63 20.16
C LEU A 78 -11.94 6.01 21.64
N ASN A 79 -11.00 5.43 22.39
CA ASN A 79 -10.48 6.03 23.63
C ASN A 79 -9.25 6.91 23.36
N VAL A 80 -9.23 7.63 22.24
CA VAL A 80 -8.12 8.47 21.81
C VAL A 80 -8.52 9.93 21.86
N LYS A 81 -7.98 10.68 22.83
CA LYS A 81 -7.98 12.15 22.86
C LYS A 81 -7.03 12.72 21.78
N ILE A 82 -7.20 12.31 20.52
CA ILE A 82 -6.40 12.81 19.41
C ILE A 82 -7.27 13.63 18.47
N ILE A 83 -6.87 14.89 18.37
CA ILE A 83 -6.91 15.88 17.29
C ILE A 83 -7.35 15.31 15.92
N LEU A 84 -8.61 14.89 15.81
CA LEU A 84 -9.27 14.63 14.54
C LEU A 84 -10.52 15.49 14.55
N THR A 85 -10.56 16.50 13.67
CA THR A 85 -11.79 17.26 13.44
C THR A 85 -12.89 16.27 13.02
N GLY A 86 -14.13 16.50 13.45
CA GLY A 86 -15.24 15.54 13.30
C GLY A 86 -15.50 15.04 11.87
N SER A 87 -14.97 15.72 10.85
CA SER A 87 -15.01 15.29 9.44
C SER A 87 -14.15 14.06 9.11
N MET A 88 -13.18 13.69 9.97
CA MET A 88 -12.33 12.51 9.77
C MET A 88 -12.80 11.26 10.54
N LEU A 89 -13.79 11.34 11.43
CA LEU A 89 -14.26 10.21 12.24
C LEU A 89 -15.35 9.38 11.54
N THR A 90 -16.24 10.02 10.79
CA THR A 90 -17.31 9.37 10.00
C THR A 90 -16.80 8.50 8.83
N PRO A 91 -15.67 8.83 8.15
CA PRO A 91 -15.21 8.08 6.98
C PRO A 91 -14.68 6.68 7.26
N PHE A 92 -14.19 6.30 8.45
CA PHE A 92 -13.49 5.01 8.63
C PHE A 92 -14.34 3.75 8.44
N ASN A 93 -15.67 3.86 8.51
CA ASN A 93 -16.55 2.72 8.22
C ASN A 93 -16.41 2.20 6.78
N PHE A 94 -15.94 3.03 5.83
CA PHE A 94 -15.72 2.56 4.47
C PHE A 94 -14.69 1.44 4.38
N LEU A 95 -13.75 1.34 5.33
CA LEU A 95 -12.75 0.26 5.39
C LEU A 95 -13.37 -1.11 5.72
N ASN A 96 -14.63 -1.14 6.16
CA ASN A 96 -15.38 -2.39 6.38
C ASN A 96 -16.28 -2.74 5.18
N GLU A 97 -16.38 -1.86 4.16
CA GLU A 97 -17.28 -2.08 3.02
C GLU A 97 -16.65 -3.00 1.97
N PRO A 98 -17.34 -4.05 1.48
CA PRO A 98 -16.80 -4.95 0.46
C PRO A 98 -16.40 -4.24 -0.86
N ARG A 99 -17.01 -3.10 -1.19
CA ARG A 99 -16.60 -2.30 -2.36
C ARG A 99 -15.22 -1.66 -2.17
N THR A 100 -14.89 -1.27 -0.93
CA THR A 100 -13.58 -0.69 -0.60
C THR A 100 -12.52 -1.78 -0.61
N HIS A 101 -12.79 -2.96 -0.07
CA HIS A 101 -11.83 -4.07 -0.10
C HIS A 101 -11.45 -4.45 -1.54
N ARG A 102 -12.44 -4.47 -2.44
CA ARG A 102 -12.24 -4.83 -3.86
C ARG A 102 -11.58 -3.73 -4.69
N ALA A 103 -11.59 -2.49 -4.23
CA ALA A 103 -10.94 -1.38 -4.94
C ALA A 103 -9.42 -1.48 -4.81
N GLU A 104 -8.69 -0.85 -5.73
CA GLU A 104 -7.25 -0.64 -5.56
C GLU A 104 -7.01 0.79 -5.09
N ILE A 105 -6.72 0.96 -3.79
CA ILE A 105 -6.38 2.24 -3.17
C ILE A 105 -5.02 2.06 -2.47
N PRO A 106 -3.90 2.08 -3.21
CA PRO A 106 -2.60 1.60 -2.73
C PRO A 106 -2.10 2.21 -1.42
N ALA A 107 -2.52 3.43 -1.09
CA ALA A 107 -2.13 4.10 0.16
C ALA A 107 -2.93 3.68 1.40
N VAL A 108 -4.08 3.01 1.24
CA VAL A 108 -5.09 2.92 2.30
C VAL A 108 -5.63 1.52 2.54
N ASN A 109 -6.05 0.81 1.49
CA ASN A 109 -6.97 -0.33 1.65
C ASN A 109 -6.31 -1.71 1.48
N GLY A 110 -5.00 -1.80 1.69
CA GLY A 110 -4.29 -3.08 1.68
C GLY A 110 -4.82 -4.00 2.78
N ILE A 111 -5.14 -5.26 2.45
CA ILE A 111 -5.62 -6.26 3.39
C ILE A 111 -4.57 -7.37 3.49
N THR A 112 -4.11 -7.63 4.71
CA THR A 112 -3.13 -8.67 5.01
C THR A 112 -3.31 -9.17 6.45
N ASN A 113 -2.45 -10.09 6.88
CA ASN A 113 -2.36 -10.53 8.26
C ASN A 113 -0.93 -10.35 8.79
N ALA A 114 -0.78 -10.42 10.12
CA ALA A 114 0.49 -10.15 10.80
C ALA A 114 1.64 -11.06 10.31
N ARG A 115 1.35 -12.34 10.05
CA ARG A 115 2.35 -13.31 9.58
C ARG A 115 2.86 -12.97 8.18
N SER A 116 1.92 -12.66 7.28
CA SER A 116 2.20 -12.26 5.90
C SER A 116 3.00 -10.96 5.84
N LEU A 117 2.62 -9.96 6.64
CA LEU A 117 3.33 -8.69 6.71
C LEU A 117 4.75 -8.84 7.28
N ALA A 118 4.93 -9.64 8.34
CA ALA A 118 6.24 -9.92 8.89
C ALA A 118 7.14 -10.63 7.87
N LYS A 119 6.60 -11.61 7.13
CA LYS A 119 7.33 -12.31 6.08
C LYS A 119 7.67 -11.41 4.90
N LEU A 120 6.77 -10.50 4.51
CA LEU A 120 7.04 -9.48 3.51
C LEU A 120 8.28 -8.66 3.88
N TYR A 121 8.32 -8.09 5.08
CA TYR A 121 9.48 -7.30 5.52
C TYR A 121 10.76 -8.15 5.67
N ALA A 122 10.66 -9.38 6.17
CA ALA A 122 11.81 -10.28 6.26
C ALA A 122 12.41 -10.57 4.86
N SER A 123 11.55 -10.78 3.86
CA SER A 123 11.95 -11.06 2.49
C SER A 123 12.66 -9.89 1.78
N LEU A 124 12.65 -8.69 2.36
CA LEU A 124 13.43 -7.56 1.85
C LEU A 124 14.92 -7.66 2.21
N ILE A 125 15.28 -8.50 3.18
CA ILE A 125 16.63 -8.53 3.77
C ILE A 125 17.26 -9.93 3.63
N ILE A 126 16.45 -10.98 3.79
CA ILE A 126 16.91 -12.37 3.81
C ILE A 126 16.01 -13.28 2.96
N ASP A 127 16.53 -14.46 2.61
CA ASP A 127 15.70 -15.56 2.14
C ASP A 127 14.77 -16.02 3.28
N VAL A 128 13.52 -16.34 2.97
CA VAL A 128 12.49 -16.76 3.95
C VAL A 128 12.13 -18.24 3.76
N ASP A 129 11.40 -18.80 4.74
CA ASP A 129 11.02 -20.21 4.80
C ASP A 129 12.21 -21.17 4.62
N ASN A 130 13.27 -20.95 5.43
CA ASN A 130 14.50 -21.74 5.40
C ASN A 130 15.16 -21.79 4.01
N GLY A 131 15.08 -20.69 3.25
CA GLY A 131 15.70 -20.58 1.93
C GLY A 131 14.81 -21.00 0.76
N LYS A 132 13.57 -21.46 1.03
CA LYS A 132 12.62 -21.84 -0.02
C LYS A 132 12.25 -20.65 -0.91
N HIS A 133 12.05 -19.48 -0.33
CA HIS A 133 11.76 -18.26 -1.08
C HIS A 133 12.93 -17.29 -0.98
N LYS A 134 13.45 -16.89 -2.14
CA LYS A 134 14.54 -15.92 -2.21
C LYS A 134 14.06 -14.54 -1.80
N ARG A 135 14.98 -13.74 -1.26
CA ARG A 135 14.72 -12.32 -1.01
C ARG A 135 14.15 -11.62 -2.25
N LEU A 136 13.24 -10.68 -2.08
CA LEU A 136 12.51 -10.04 -3.18
C LEU A 136 13.36 -9.07 -3.98
N ILE A 137 14.27 -8.36 -3.31
CA ILE A 137 15.11 -7.32 -3.92
C ILE A 137 16.53 -7.38 -3.36
N ASP A 138 17.46 -6.84 -4.16
CA ASP A 138 18.86 -6.79 -3.78
C ASP A 138 19.16 -5.68 -2.78
N GLU A 139 20.25 -5.86 -2.03
CA GLU A 139 20.69 -4.92 -1.01
C GLU A 139 20.92 -3.50 -1.58
N GLU A 140 21.45 -3.40 -2.79
CA GLU A 140 21.62 -2.11 -3.47
C GLU A 140 20.29 -1.37 -3.67
N ILE A 141 19.22 -2.11 -3.99
CA ILE A 141 17.87 -1.54 -4.17
C ILE A 141 17.33 -1.07 -2.83
N ILE A 142 17.52 -1.86 -1.77
CA ILE A 142 17.13 -1.48 -0.40
C ILE A 142 17.83 -0.18 0.00
N GLN A 143 19.16 -0.12 -0.12
CA GLN A 143 19.95 1.05 0.25
C GLN A 143 19.50 2.32 -0.51
N LYS A 144 19.18 2.19 -1.81
CA LYS A 144 18.62 3.29 -2.60
C LYS A 144 17.24 3.71 -2.11
N ALA A 145 16.35 2.75 -1.86
CA ALA A 145 14.97 3.01 -1.44
C ALA A 145 14.86 3.58 -0.02
N THR A 146 15.80 3.27 0.87
CA THR A 146 15.80 3.73 2.27
C THR A 146 16.68 4.96 2.52
N LYS A 147 17.25 5.56 1.47
CA LYS A 147 18.01 6.81 1.62
C LYS A 147 17.08 7.93 2.13
N PRO A 148 17.45 8.70 3.16
CA PRO A 148 16.69 9.89 3.57
C PRO A 148 16.58 10.90 2.41
N ASN A 149 15.36 11.33 2.12
CA ASN A 149 15.06 12.25 1.00
C ASN A 149 14.25 13.49 1.43
N THR A 150 14.02 13.66 2.73
CA THR A 150 13.41 14.88 3.26
C THR A 150 14.47 15.96 3.45
N PRO A 151 14.18 17.23 3.11
CA PRO A 151 15.04 18.36 3.47
C PRO A 151 15.32 18.45 4.96
#